data_AF-A0A0B2WF09-F1
#
_entry.id   AF-A0A0B2WF09-F1
#
_cell.length_a   1.000
_cell.length_b   1.000
_cell.length_c   1.000
_cell.angle_alpha   90.00
_cell.angle_beta   90.00
_cell.angle_gamma   90.00
#
_symmetry.space_group_name_H-M   'P 1'
#
loop_
_entity.id
_entity.type
_entity.pdbx_description
1 polymer ?
#
loop_
_entity_poly.entity_id
_entity_poly.type
_entity_poly.pdbx_seq_one_letter_code
_entity_poly.pdbx_strand_id
1 'polypeptide(L)'
;MVSVRTDGALFRRCWQLIAHPTVPRQLLLRASSSIEAEPRPRPRPREANATWCSALFRKNYAMLAAVFAAGFAFEVGFNNGVNKWWDNHNRGRQWKDIRSKYVEDGGDEDEE
;
A
#
# COMPACT_ATOMS: atom_id res chain seq x y z
N MET A 1 0.82 -37.55 -12.16
CA MET A 1 0.02 -38.53 -11.40
C MET A 1 0.25 -38.31 -9.92
N VAL A 2 -0.61 -37.55 -9.24
CA VAL A 2 -0.55 -37.40 -7.78
C VAL A 2 -1.71 -38.23 -7.21
N SER A 3 -1.37 -39.36 -6.61
CA SER A 3 -2.33 -40.26 -5.98
C SER A 3 -2.72 -39.66 -4.62
N VAL A 4 -3.92 -39.08 -4.55
CA VAL A 4 -4.53 -38.70 -3.27
C VAL A 4 -5.04 -39.97 -2.62
N ARG A 5 -4.30 -40.46 -1.62
CA ARG A 5 -4.71 -41.61 -0.82
C ARG A 5 -5.79 -41.14 0.16
N THR A 6 -7.06 -41.35 -0.20
CA THR A 6 -8.22 -41.04 0.64
C THR A 6 -8.42 -42.16 1.67
N ASP A 7 -7.79 -42.02 2.84
CA ASP A 7 -7.98 -42.96 3.95
C ASP A 7 -9.38 -42.79 4.57
N GLY A 8 -10.34 -43.59 4.11
CA GLY A 8 -11.73 -43.61 4.59
C GLY A 8 -11.89 -43.91 6.09
N ALA A 9 -10.83 -44.32 6.79
CA ALA A 9 -10.80 -44.48 8.24
C ALA A 9 -10.88 -43.14 8.99
N LEU A 10 -10.27 -42.08 8.45
CA LEU A 10 -10.33 -40.74 9.06
C LEU A 10 -11.71 -40.11 8.91
N PHE A 11 -12.38 -40.34 7.76
CA PHE A 11 -13.72 -39.83 7.52
C PHE A 11 -14.76 -40.49 8.44
N ARG A 12 -14.65 -41.80 8.68
CA ARG A 12 -15.52 -42.52 9.63
C ARG A 12 -15.32 -42.06 11.08
N ARG A 13 -14.08 -41.75 11.49
CA ARG A 13 -13.78 -41.24 12.84
C ARG A 13 -14.28 -39.81 13.05
N CYS A 14 -14.15 -38.93 12.05
CA CYS A 14 -14.71 -37.57 12.12
C CYS A 14 -16.24 -37.56 12.11
N TRP A 15 -16.90 -38.48 11.38
CA TRP A 15 -18.36 -38.58 11.39
C TRP A 15 -18.92 -39.00 12.76
N GLN A 16 -18.25 -39.94 13.45
CA GLN A 16 -18.64 -40.36 14.80
C GLN A 16 -18.49 -39.23 15.85
N LEU A 17 -17.58 -38.27 15.64
CA LEU A 17 -17.42 -37.13 16.55
C LEU A 17 -18.48 -36.03 16.38
N ILE A 18 -19.14 -35.96 15.21
CA ILE A 18 -20.18 -34.96 14.92
C ILE A 18 -21.58 -35.48 15.31
N ALA A 19 -21.79 -36.80 15.32
CA ALA A 19 -23.11 -37.41 15.52
C ALA A 19 -23.53 -37.62 17.00
N HIS A 20 -22.68 -37.33 17.99
CA HIS A 20 -23.01 -37.50 19.41
C HIS A 20 -23.30 -36.15 20.09
N PRO A 21 -24.56 -35.82 20.43
CA PRO A 21 -24.97 -34.52 21.02
C PRO A 21 -24.53 -34.32 22.49
N THR A 22 -23.66 -35.17 23.02
CA THR A 22 -23.20 -35.12 24.41
C THR A 22 -21.72 -35.45 24.49
N VAL A 23 -20.87 -34.64 23.86
CA VAL A 23 -19.44 -34.64 24.22
C VAL A 23 -19.35 -34.00 25.61
N PRO A 24 -18.98 -34.75 26.66
CA PRO A 24 -18.90 -34.19 28.00
C PRO A 24 -17.83 -33.08 28.01
N ARG A 25 -18.10 -31.98 28.71
CA ARG A 25 -17.20 -30.81 28.80
C ARG A 25 -15.76 -31.19 29.17
N GLN A 26 -15.58 -32.29 29.89
CA GLN A 26 -14.29 -32.87 30.24
C GLN A 26 -13.45 -33.30 29.03
N LEU A 27 -14.09 -33.78 27.96
CA LEU A 27 -13.40 -34.19 26.73
C LEU A 27 -12.96 -32.98 25.91
N LEU A 28 -13.78 -31.92 25.86
CA LEU A 28 -13.42 -30.64 25.24
C LEU A 28 -12.26 -29.95 25.97
N LEU A 29 -12.28 -29.97 27.31
CA LEU A 29 -11.19 -29.42 28.13
C LEU A 29 -9.89 -30.21 27.93
N ARG A 30 -9.98 -31.55 27.86
CA ARG A 30 -8.82 -32.41 27.58
C ARG A 30 -8.27 -32.21 26.16
N ALA A 31 -9.14 -32.03 25.17
CA ALA A 31 -8.73 -31.69 23.81
C ALA A 31 -8.07 -30.30 23.74
N SER A 32 -8.59 -29.32 24.48
CA SER A 32 -8.01 -27.97 24.56
C SER A 32 -6.61 -27.98 25.19
N SER A 33 -6.40 -28.76 26.26
CA SER A 33 -5.06 -28.88 26.87
C SER A 33 -4.03 -29.51 25.94
N SER A 34 -4.46 -30.37 25.01
CA SER A 34 -3.58 -30.98 24.01
C SER A 34 -3.25 -30.04 22.85
N ILE A 35 -4.05 -29.00 22.61
CA ILE A 35 -3.77 -27.97 21.58
C ILE A 35 -2.69 -26.98 22.07
N GLU A 36 -2.57 -26.74 23.37
CA GLU A 36 -1.53 -25.88 23.95
C GLU A 36 -0.14 -26.56 24.04
N ALA A 37 -0.06 -27.88 23.82
CA ALA A 37 1.17 -28.65 23.97
C ALA A 37 2.14 -28.54 22.79
N GLU A 38 1.73 -27.96 21.65
CA GLU A 38 2.63 -27.69 20.53
C GLU A 38 3.41 -26.39 20.83
N PRO A 39 4.74 -26.42 21.00
CA PRO A 39 5.51 -25.19 21.14
C PRO A 39 5.30 -24.34 19.90
N ARG A 40 4.74 -23.14 20.08
CA ARG A 40 4.59 -22.15 19.01
C ARG A 40 5.89 -22.09 18.22
N PRO A 41 5.87 -22.21 16.88
CA PRO A 41 7.08 -22.14 16.09
C PRO A 41 7.80 -20.84 16.44
N ARG A 42 9.09 -20.93 16.74
CA ARG A 42 9.88 -19.73 17.09
C ARG A 42 9.70 -18.71 15.98
N PRO A 43 9.39 -17.44 16.30
CA PRO A 43 9.28 -16.42 15.28
C PRO A 43 10.60 -16.39 14.52
N ARG A 44 10.54 -16.57 13.20
CA ARG A 44 11.74 -16.43 12.35
C ARG A 44 12.33 -15.04 12.62
N PRO A 45 13.66 -14.92 12.78
CA PRO A 45 14.28 -13.60 12.94
C PRO A 45 13.87 -12.75 11.74
N ARG A 46 13.14 -11.65 12.01
CA ARG A 46 12.78 -10.69 10.98
C ARG A 46 14.07 -10.04 10.51
N GLU A 47 14.52 -10.43 9.32
CA GLU A 47 15.64 -9.80 8.64
C GLU A 47 15.32 -8.30 8.49
N ALA A 48 16.13 -7.44 9.11
CA ALA A 48 15.79 -6.06 9.41
C ALA A 48 16.12 -5.09 8.26
N ASN A 49 15.69 -5.41 7.05
CA ASN A 49 15.98 -4.60 5.85
C ASN A 49 14.95 -3.50 5.54
N ALA A 50 14.14 -3.03 6.50
CA ALA A 50 13.04 -2.10 6.20
C ALA A 50 12.72 -1.09 7.31
N THR A 51 13.71 -0.47 7.95
CA THR A 51 13.44 0.51 9.04
C THR A 51 12.63 1.71 8.56
N TRP A 52 12.87 2.19 7.33
CA TRP A 52 12.14 3.33 6.75
C TRP A 52 10.71 2.98 6.31
N CYS A 53 10.52 1.91 5.52
CA CYS A 53 9.19 1.49 5.07
C CYS A 53 8.29 1.07 6.24
N SER A 54 8.87 0.46 7.28
CA SER A 54 8.10 0.01 8.45
C SER A 54 7.62 1.16 9.34
N ALA A 55 8.18 2.37 9.26
CA ALA A 55 7.72 3.49 10.09
C ALA A 55 6.50 4.19 9.50
N LEU A 56 6.50 4.42 8.18
CA LEU A 56 5.44 5.13 7.47
C LEU A 56 4.22 4.24 7.16
N PHE A 57 4.44 2.95 6.87
CA PHE A 57 3.38 2.06 6.38
C PHE A 57 2.84 1.06 7.40
N ARG A 58 3.32 1.07 8.64
CA ARG A 58 2.87 0.14 9.70
C ARG A 58 1.59 0.56 10.40
N LYS A 59 1.24 1.85 10.35
CA LYS A 59 0.02 2.39 10.94
C LYS A 59 -0.94 2.81 9.83
N ASN A 60 -2.16 2.24 9.83
CA ASN A 60 -3.16 2.48 8.78
C ASN A 60 -3.44 3.97 8.52
N TYR A 61 -3.52 4.78 9.58
CA TYR A 61 -3.74 6.22 9.44
C TYR A 61 -2.48 6.98 8.96
N ALA A 62 -1.29 6.50 9.31
CA ALA A 62 -0.03 7.14 8.91
C ALA A 62 0.21 7.00 7.40
N MET A 63 -0.22 5.89 6.81
CA MET A 63 -0.18 5.68 5.36
C MET A 63 -1.04 6.72 4.62
N LEU A 64 -2.27 6.96 5.07
CA LEU A 64 -3.15 7.96 4.46
C LEU A 64 -2.54 9.36 4.56
N ALA A 65 -2.06 9.75 5.75
CA ALA A 65 -1.40 11.04 5.95
C ALA A 65 -0.15 11.19 5.06
N ALA A 66 0.66 10.15 4.94
CA ALA A 66 1.85 10.16 4.09
C ALA A 66 1.50 10.32 2.61
N VAL A 67 0.47 9.63 2.11
CA VAL A 67 0.03 9.74 0.71
C VAL A 67 -0.52 11.13 0.40
N PHE A 68 -1.35 11.70 1.28
CA PHE A 68 -1.87 13.06 1.08
C PHE A 68 -0.75 14.11 1.14
N ALA A 69 0.13 14.03 2.14
CA ALA A 69 1.26 14.94 2.25
C ALA A 69 2.21 14.85 1.04
N ALA A 70 2.49 13.62 0.59
CA ALA A 70 3.30 13.39 -0.61
C ALA A 70 2.59 13.92 -1.87
N GLY A 71 1.27 13.76 -1.98
CA GLY A 71 0.48 14.30 -3.10
C GLY A 71 0.60 15.82 -3.21
N PHE A 72 0.39 16.55 -2.10
CA PHE A 72 0.53 18.01 -2.08
C PHE A 72 1.97 18.47 -2.34
N ALA A 73 2.95 17.82 -1.71
CA ALA A 73 4.35 18.15 -1.92
C ALA A 73 4.79 17.89 -3.37
N PHE A 74 4.32 16.79 -3.96
CA PHE A 74 4.57 16.43 -5.34
C PHE A 74 3.90 17.43 -6.28
N GLU A 75 2.64 17.81 -6.08
CA GLU A 75 1.94 18.79 -6.90
C GLU A 75 2.72 20.11 -7.02
N VAL A 76 3.12 20.69 -5.88
CA VAL A 76 3.85 21.97 -5.85
C VAL A 76 5.22 21.83 -6.51
N GLY A 77 5.98 20.78 -6.18
CA GLY A 77 7.32 20.57 -6.72
C GLY A 77 7.32 20.23 -8.21
N PHE A 78 6.41 19.34 -8.62
CA PHE A 78 6.30 18.84 -9.99
C PHE A 78 5.80 19.92 -10.94
N ASN A 79 4.76 20.68 -10.59
CA ASN A 79 4.27 21.78 -11.43
C ASN A 79 5.37 22.82 -11.67
N ASN A 80 6.07 23.24 -10.63
CA ASN A 80 7.17 24.20 -10.76
C ASN A 80 8.35 23.64 -11.56
N GLY A 81 8.71 22.37 -11.33
CA GLY A 81 9.81 21.71 -12.02
C GLY A 81 9.53 21.54 -13.52
N VAL A 82 8.37 21.00 -13.87
CA VAL A 82 8.00 20.74 -15.26
C VAL A 82 7.73 22.03 -16.00
N ASN A 83 7.07 23.04 -15.41
CA ASN A 83 6.89 24.34 -16.05
C ASN A 83 8.25 24.99 -16.34
N LYS A 84 9.19 24.99 -15.39
CA LYS A 84 10.52 25.56 -15.62
C LYS A 84 11.30 24.84 -16.72
N TRP A 85 11.19 23.50 -16.75
CA TRP A 85 11.80 22.70 -17.80
C TRP A 85 11.20 23.00 -19.17
N TRP A 86 9.86 23.04 -19.25
CA TRP A 86 9.12 23.35 -20.47
C TRP A 86 9.43 24.76 -20.98
N ASP A 87 9.46 25.73 -20.07
CA ASP A 87 9.78 27.12 -20.36
C ASP A 87 11.19 27.27 -20.91
N ASN A 88 12.16 26.52 -20.35
CA ASN A 88 13.53 26.56 -20.83
C ASN A 88 13.69 25.86 -22.18
N HIS A 89 12.93 24.79 -22.42
CA HIS A 89 12.98 24.05 -23.68
C HIS A 89 12.32 24.82 -24.84
N ASN A 90 11.28 25.59 -24.56
CA ASN A 90 10.51 26.34 -25.56
C ASN A 90 10.85 27.85 -25.58
N ARG A 91 12.03 28.24 -25.10
CA ARG A 91 12.45 29.66 -25.07
C ARG A 91 12.36 30.29 -26.46
N GLY A 92 11.85 31.51 -26.51
CA GLY A 92 11.72 32.29 -27.75
C GLY A 92 10.52 31.88 -28.62
N ARG A 93 9.76 30.85 -28.24
CA ARG A 93 8.51 30.45 -28.91
C ARG A 93 7.26 30.69 -28.06
N GLN A 94 7.45 31.07 -26.80
CA GLN A 94 6.34 31.27 -25.88
C GLN A 94 5.78 32.67 -26.04
N TRP A 95 4.45 32.79 -25.93
CA TRP A 95 3.77 34.09 -25.98
C TRP A 95 4.40 35.09 -25.00
N LYS A 96 4.77 34.67 -23.79
CA LYS A 96 5.43 35.53 -22.80
C LYS A 96 6.78 36.11 -23.24
N ASP A 97 7.50 35.43 -24.13
CA ASP A 97 8.80 35.90 -24.66
C ASP A 97 8.61 36.81 -25.89
N ILE A 98 7.49 36.68 -26.60
CA ILE A 98 7.20 37.40 -27.85
C ILE A 98 6.28 38.61 -27.62
N ARG A 99 5.47 38.59 -26.55
CA ARG A 99 4.43 39.59 -26.26
C ARG A 99 4.94 41.02 -26.26
N SER A 100 6.16 41.26 -25.76
CA SER A 100 6.74 42.62 -25.72
C SER A 100 6.71 43.29 -27.09
N LYS A 101 7.01 42.54 -28.16
CA LYS A 101 7.04 43.03 -29.53
C LYS A 101 5.68 43.47 -30.10
N TYR A 102 4.57 43.07 -29.48
CA TYR A 102 3.22 43.39 -29.95
C TYR A 102 2.46 44.34 -29.02
N VAL A 103 2.97 44.57 -27.81
CA VAL A 103 2.35 45.48 -26.84
C VAL A 103 2.90 46.90 -26.98
N GLU A 104 4.19 47.06 -27.33
CA GLU A 104 4.76 48.36 -27.69
C GLU A 104 4.21 48.85 -29.05
N ASP A 105 4.11 47.95 -30.04
CA ASP A 105 3.60 48.24 -31.39
C ASP A 105 2.09 48.59 -31.43
N GLY A 106 1.38 48.51 -30.30
CA GLY A 106 -0.05 48.86 -30.19
C GLY A 106 -0.36 49.91 -29.14
N GLY A 107 0.67 50.53 -28.53
CA GLY A 107 0.52 51.54 -27.47
C GLY A 107 1.25 52.86 -27.73
N ASP A 108 2.10 52.93 -28.77
CA ASP A 108 2.88 54.13 -29.11
C ASP A 108 2.28 54.93 -30.30
N GLU A 109 1.06 54.61 -30.75
CA GLU A 109 0.35 55.33 -31.84
C GLU A 109 -0.76 56.31 -31.34
N ASP A 110 -0.94 56.47 -30.02
CA ASP A 110 -2.03 57.29 -29.43
C ASP A 110 -1.54 58.48 -28.57
N GLU A 111 -0.33 59.04 -28.83
CA GLU A 111 0.08 60.35 -28.29
C GLU A 111 0.12 61.43 -29.41
N GLU A 112 -1.06 61.84 -29.92
CA GLU A 112 -1.30 63.16 -30.54
C GLU A 112 -2.71 63.69 -30.20
#